data_AF-A0A8J4PZW2-F1
#
_entry.id   AF-A0A8J4PZW2-F1
#
_cell.length_a   1.000
_cell.length_b   1.000
_cell.length_c   1.000
_cell.angle_alpha   90.00
_cell.angle_beta   90.00
_cell.angle_gamma   90.00
#
_symmetry.space_group_name_H-M   'P 1'
#
loop_
_entity.id
_entity.type
_entity.pdbx_description
1 polymer ?
#
loop_
_entity_poly.entity_id
_entity_poly.type
_entity_poly.pdbx_seq_one_letter_code
_entity_poly.pdbx_strand_id
1 'polypeptide(L)'
;MQASRGLFSMSNGMNIVHGALSILLFVASIIVFTSKVIHFNGFTILLLSFWMVFTLLHGGKFYDQYYFMYTYGGRGVFYFFVGLLVWGSNESNFFSGVVSLLFMLFGIAGIGLGLFSNYEAPRPIIGPIDFSPYGQKSVALASQADFMDDSPSSSHQNTNNPAFTI
;
A
#
# COMPACT_ATOMS: atom_id res chain seq x y z
N MET A 1 1.33 26.90 15.29
CA MET A 1 0.93 26.86 13.86
C MET A 1 0.78 25.40 13.46
N GLN A 2 -0.46 24.93 13.44
CA GLN A 2 -0.84 23.53 13.22
C GLN A 2 -0.77 23.24 11.72
N ALA A 3 0.11 22.32 11.34
CA ALA A 3 0.40 22.03 9.95
C ALA A 3 -0.82 21.43 9.24
N SER A 4 -1.35 22.17 8.27
CA SER A 4 -2.28 21.70 7.23
C SER A 4 -1.62 20.69 6.25
N ARG A 5 -0.59 19.95 6.67
CA ARG A 5 0.25 19.07 5.83
C ARG A 5 -0.24 17.62 5.73
N GLY A 6 -1.49 17.31 6.10
CA GLY A 6 -1.89 15.92 6.34
C GLY A 6 -2.84 15.26 5.34
N LEU A 7 -3.49 15.99 4.43
CA LEU A 7 -4.65 15.43 3.69
C LEU A 7 -4.31 14.81 2.33
N PHE A 8 -3.16 15.13 1.74
CA PHE A 8 -2.69 14.52 0.49
C PHE A 8 -1.23 14.09 0.61
N SER A 9 -0.98 12.89 1.15
CA SER A 9 0.33 12.26 0.98
C SER A 9 0.48 11.76 -0.45
N MET A 10 1.71 11.74 -0.97
CA MET A 10 2.02 11.20 -2.29
C MET A 10 1.57 9.73 -2.45
N SER A 11 1.48 9.01 -1.33
CA SER A 11 0.94 7.64 -1.27
C SER A 11 -0.58 7.59 -1.54
N ASN A 12 -1.35 8.55 -1.02
CA ASN A 12 -2.80 8.63 -1.24
C ASN A 12 -3.09 8.97 -2.70
N GLY A 13 -2.33 9.91 -3.28
CA GLY A 13 -2.41 10.22 -4.70
C GLY A 13 -2.15 8.98 -5.58
N MET A 14 -1.16 8.17 -5.23
CA MET A 14 -0.87 6.94 -5.94
C MET A 14 -1.95 5.87 -5.78
N ASN A 15 -2.62 5.77 -4.62
CA ASN A 15 -3.78 4.89 -4.45
C ASN A 15 -4.98 5.34 -5.31
N ILE A 16 -5.21 6.65 -5.46
CA ILE A 16 -6.25 7.18 -6.35
C ILE A 16 -5.94 6.84 -7.80
N VAL A 17 -4.69 7.05 -8.24
CA VAL A 17 -4.25 6.68 -9.59
C VAL A 17 -4.41 5.18 -9.82
N HIS A 18 -4.00 4.35 -8.86
CA HIS A 18 -4.17 2.90 -8.93
C HIS A 18 -5.65 2.51 -9.09
N GLY A 19 -6.54 3.15 -8.32
CA GLY A 19 -7.98 2.98 -8.44
C GLY A 19 -8.51 3.36 -9.81
N ALA A 20 -8.14 4.54 -10.32
CA ALA A 20 -8.56 5.00 -11.65
C ALA A 20 -8.08 4.06 -12.76
N LEU A 21 -6.81 3.62 -12.70
CA LEU A 21 -6.25 2.65 -13.65
C LEU A 21 -6.97 1.29 -13.57
N SER A 22 -7.38 0.84 -12.38
CA SER A 22 -8.13 -0.41 -12.21
C SER A 22 -9.50 -0.38 -12.91
N ILE A 23 -10.20 0.75 -12.83
CA ILE A 23 -11.49 0.96 -13.50
C ILE A 23 -11.30 0.99 -15.02
N LEU A 24 -10.29 1.71 -15.51
CA LEU A 24 -9.97 1.77 -16.94
C LEU A 24 -9.63 0.37 -17.49
N LEU A 25 -8.87 -0.42 -16.72
CA LEU A 25 -8.50 -1.78 -17.08
C LEU A 25 -9.72 -2.72 -17.11
N PHE A 26 -10.64 -2.56 -16.15
CA PHE A 26 -11.89 -3.31 -16.14
C PHE A 26 -12.72 -3.04 -17.40
N VAL A 27 -12.89 -1.76 -17.78
CA VAL A 27 -13.61 -1.40 -19.02
C VAL A 27 -12.89 -1.94 -20.26
N ALA A 28 -11.55 -1.84 -20.31
CA ALA A 28 -10.75 -2.41 -21.39
C ALA A 28 -10.92 -3.93 -21.51
N SER A 29 -11.01 -4.64 -20.38
CA SER A 29 -11.23 -6.09 -20.36
C SER A 29 -12.55 -6.47 -21.04
N ILE A 30 -13.64 -5.74 -20.78
CA ILE A 30 -14.96 -5.97 -21.40
C ILE A 30 -14.89 -5.74 -22.91
N ILE A 31 -14.23 -4.66 -23.34
CA ILE A 31 -14.08 -4.34 -24.76
C ILE A 31 -13.26 -5.41 -25.48
N VAL A 32 -12.13 -5.84 -24.91
CA VAL A 32 -11.31 -6.91 -25.49
C VAL A 32 -12.06 -8.24 -25.50
N PHE A 33 -12.82 -8.54 -24.44
CA PHE A 33 -13.58 -9.78 -24.32
C PHE A 33 -14.72 -9.87 -25.34
N THR A 34 -15.41 -8.76 -25.61
CA THR A 34 -16.56 -8.72 -26.54
C THR A 34 -16.15 -8.59 -28.00
N SER A 35 -14.97 -8.03 -28.29
CA SER A 35 -14.49 -7.81 -29.66
C SER A 35 -13.73 -9.00 -30.26
N LYS A 36 -13.35 -10.01 -29.47
CA LYS A 36 -12.49 -11.12 -29.93
C LYS A 36 -13.07 -12.50 -29.65
N VAL A 37 -12.72 -13.44 -30.53
CA VAL A 37 -12.96 -14.90 -30.36
C VAL A 37 -11.99 -15.50 -29.32
N ILE A 38 -10.81 -14.90 -29.16
CA ILE A 38 -9.80 -15.33 -28.18
C ILE A 38 -10.04 -14.59 -26.86
N HIS A 39 -11.02 -15.08 -26.11
CA HIS A 39 -11.45 -14.52 -24.82
C HIS A 39 -10.38 -14.56 -23.71
N PHE A 40 -9.29 -15.31 -23.90
CA PHE A 40 -8.24 -15.51 -22.89
C PHE A 40 -7.56 -14.20 -22.45
N ASN A 41 -7.26 -13.30 -23.40
CA ASN A 41 -6.63 -12.02 -23.09
C ASN A 41 -7.59 -11.09 -22.33
N GLY A 42 -8.85 -11.01 -22.77
CA GLY A 42 -9.88 -10.26 -22.06
C GLY A 42 -10.11 -10.78 -20.64
N PHE A 43 -10.16 -12.10 -20.46
CA PHE A 43 -10.28 -12.73 -19.15
C PHE A 43 -9.06 -12.47 -18.26
N THR A 44 -7.85 -12.53 -18.81
CA THR A 44 -6.61 -12.21 -18.07
C THR A 44 -6.59 -10.75 -17.62
N ILE A 45 -6.95 -9.82 -18.50
CA ILE A 45 -7.04 -8.39 -18.18
C ILE A 45 -8.14 -8.14 -17.12
N LEU A 46 -9.26 -8.86 -17.19
CA LEU A 46 -10.32 -8.81 -16.19
C LEU A 46 -9.81 -9.27 -14.81
N LEU A 47 -9.12 -10.40 -14.73
CA LEU A 47 -8.51 -10.89 -13.49
C LEU A 47 -7.51 -9.88 -12.91
N LEU A 48 -6.69 -9.26 -13.76
CA LEU A 48 -5.75 -8.22 -13.34
C LEU A 48 -6.47 -6.97 -12.81
N SER A 49 -7.62 -6.59 -13.39
CA SER A 49 -8.42 -5.48 -12.88
C SER A 49 -9.00 -5.77 -11.49
N PHE A 50 -9.54 -6.99 -11.28
CA PHE A 50 -10.00 -7.43 -9.96
C PHE A 50 -8.85 -7.49 -8.96
N TRP A 51 -7.69 -7.97 -9.38
CA TRP A 51 -6.49 -7.97 -8.55
C TRP A 51 -6.10 -6.56 -8.10
N MET A 52 -6.09 -5.59 -9.00
CA MET A 52 -5.81 -4.18 -8.66
C MET A 52 -6.80 -3.64 -7.62
N VAL A 53 -8.10 -3.88 -7.82
CA VAL A 53 -9.12 -3.48 -6.84
C VAL A 53 -8.91 -4.18 -5.50
N PHE A 54 -8.58 -5.47 -5.51
CA PHE A 54 -8.28 -6.21 -4.29
C PHE A 54 -7.07 -5.62 -3.55
N THR A 55 -5.99 -5.31 -4.26
CA THR A 55 -4.82 -4.65 -3.68
C THR A 55 -5.12 -3.21 -3.24
N LEU A 56 -6.08 -2.52 -3.83
CA LEU A 56 -6.48 -1.21 -3.34
C LEU A 56 -7.21 -1.30 -1.99
N LEU A 57 -8.13 -2.25 -1.87
CA LEU A 57 -9.05 -2.36 -0.73
C LEU A 57 -8.48 -3.15 0.45
N HIS A 58 -7.78 -4.26 0.18
CA HIS A 58 -7.41 -5.25 1.20
C HIS A 58 -5.91 -5.36 1.45
N GLY A 59 -5.07 -5.02 0.48
CA GLY A 59 -3.65 -5.31 0.64
C GLY A 59 -2.98 -4.46 1.74
N GLY A 60 -3.59 -3.38 2.23
CA GLY A 60 -3.07 -2.63 3.38
C GLY A 60 -3.01 -3.50 4.64
N LYS A 61 -3.98 -4.41 4.81
CA LYS A 61 -3.97 -5.40 5.91
C LYS A 61 -2.86 -6.44 5.74
N PHE A 62 -2.45 -6.71 4.50
CA PHE A 62 -1.47 -7.71 4.13
C PHE A 62 -0.24 -7.06 3.49
N TYR A 63 0.16 -5.89 4.01
CA TYR A 63 1.17 -5.04 3.41
C TYR A 63 2.47 -5.79 3.13
N ASP A 64 2.92 -6.64 4.06
CA ASP A 64 4.15 -7.41 3.90
C ASP A 64 4.09 -8.41 2.73
N GLN A 65 2.92 -9.01 2.50
CA GLN A 65 2.71 -9.97 1.40
C GLN A 65 2.60 -9.26 0.04
N TYR A 66 2.08 -8.04 0.03
CA TYR A 66 1.86 -7.24 -1.18
C TYR A 66 2.78 -6.03 -1.29
N TYR A 67 3.91 -6.06 -0.57
CA TYR A 67 4.83 -4.92 -0.46
C TYR A 67 5.23 -4.37 -1.84
N PHE A 68 5.51 -5.27 -2.78
CA PHE A 68 5.81 -4.93 -4.17
C PHE A 68 4.72 -4.05 -4.80
N MET A 69 3.45 -4.44 -4.63
CA MET A 69 2.28 -3.70 -5.12
C MET A 69 1.99 -2.43 -4.35
N TYR A 70 2.79 -2.07 -3.35
CA TYR A 70 2.71 -0.79 -2.68
C TYR A 70 3.85 0.13 -3.07
N THR A 71 5.05 -0.37 -3.28
CA THR A 71 6.16 0.47 -3.73
C THR A 71 5.89 1.19 -5.07
N TYR A 72 6.42 2.42 -5.22
CA TYR A 72 6.40 3.14 -6.51
C TYR A 72 6.98 2.29 -7.64
N GLY A 73 8.16 1.70 -7.39
CA GLY A 73 8.85 0.87 -8.37
C GLY A 73 8.08 -0.38 -8.75
N GLY A 74 7.58 -1.14 -7.76
CA GLY A 74 6.84 -2.37 -8.03
C GLY A 74 5.50 -2.13 -8.71
N ARG A 75 4.74 -1.11 -8.30
CA ARG A 75 3.55 -0.66 -9.04
C ARG A 75 3.89 -0.23 -10.46
N GLY A 76 4.99 0.49 -10.64
CA GLY A 76 5.46 0.92 -11.95
C GLY A 76 5.76 -0.25 -12.88
N VAL A 77 6.53 -1.23 -12.41
CA VAL A 77 6.82 -2.47 -13.15
C VAL A 77 5.51 -3.19 -13.50
N PHE A 78 4.60 -3.33 -12.53
CA PHE A 78 3.31 -3.96 -12.76
C PHE A 78 2.48 -3.24 -13.83
N TYR A 79 2.32 -1.91 -13.74
CA TYR A 79 1.57 -1.14 -14.72
C TYR A 79 2.17 -1.25 -16.12
N PHE A 80 3.50 -1.23 -16.21
CA PHE A 80 4.19 -1.36 -17.48
C PHE A 80 3.86 -2.70 -18.16
N PHE A 81 3.93 -3.81 -17.42
CA PHE A 81 3.56 -5.13 -17.94
C PHE A 81 2.08 -5.22 -18.34
N VAL A 82 1.17 -4.65 -17.53
CA VAL A 82 -0.25 -4.58 -17.88
C VAL A 82 -0.44 -3.77 -19.17
N GLY A 83 0.28 -2.67 -19.33
CA GLY A 83 0.26 -1.86 -20.55
C GLY A 83 0.68 -2.65 -21.78
N LEU A 84 1.76 -3.43 -21.69
CA LEU A 84 2.20 -4.34 -22.77
C LEU A 84 1.16 -5.42 -23.08
N LEU A 85 0.51 -5.99 -22.06
CA LEU A 85 -0.55 -7.00 -22.25
C LEU A 85 -1.77 -6.41 -22.96
N VAL A 86 -2.24 -5.23 -22.54
CA VAL A 86 -3.35 -4.53 -23.19
C VAL A 86 -2.99 -4.15 -24.62
N TRP A 87 -1.76 -3.66 -24.84
CA TRP A 87 -1.26 -3.31 -26.18
C TRP A 87 -1.22 -4.52 -27.11
N GLY A 88 -0.60 -5.63 -26.68
CA GLY A 88 -0.52 -6.87 -27.45
C GLY A 88 -1.87 -7.56 -27.67
N SER A 89 -2.88 -7.20 -26.88
CA SER A 89 -4.26 -7.66 -27.06
C SER A 89 -5.06 -6.80 -28.03
N ASN A 90 -4.51 -5.66 -28.49
CA ASN A 90 -5.22 -4.69 -29.30
C ASN A 90 -5.03 -4.93 -30.80
N GLU A 91 -6.14 -5.07 -31.54
CA GLU A 91 -6.16 -5.12 -33.01
C GLU A 91 -6.71 -3.81 -33.61
N SER A 92 -6.25 -2.66 -33.11
CA SER A 92 -6.59 -1.30 -33.60
C SER A 92 -7.77 -0.58 -32.96
N ASN A 93 -8.23 -1.01 -31.77
CA ASN A 93 -9.19 -0.24 -30.99
C ASN A 93 -8.51 0.94 -30.29
N PHE A 94 -8.90 2.17 -30.66
CA PHE A 94 -8.33 3.42 -30.12
C PHE A 94 -8.36 3.45 -28.59
N PHE A 95 -9.47 3.02 -27.96
CA PHE A 95 -9.60 3.04 -26.51
C PHE A 95 -8.57 2.14 -25.82
N SER A 96 -8.41 0.90 -26.29
CA SER A 96 -7.43 -0.04 -25.74
C SER A 96 -5.99 0.46 -25.95
N GLY A 97 -5.76 1.18 -27.06
CA GLY A 97 -4.50 1.86 -27.33
C GLY A 97 -4.18 2.93 -26.27
N VAL A 98 -5.14 3.83 -25.99
CA VAL A 98 -4.98 4.86 -24.96
C VAL A 98 -4.76 4.24 -23.57
N VAL A 99 -5.53 3.21 -23.20
CA VAL A 99 -5.36 2.52 -21.92
C VAL A 99 -3.97 1.90 -21.82
N SER A 100 -3.49 1.22 -22.86
CA SER A 100 -2.14 0.65 -22.87
C SER A 100 -1.05 1.70 -22.69
N LEU A 101 -1.18 2.85 -23.36
CA LEU A 101 -0.22 3.95 -23.26
C LEU A 101 -0.21 4.55 -21.86
N LEU A 102 -1.38 4.79 -21.26
CA LEU A 102 -1.47 5.30 -19.89
C LEU A 102 -0.78 4.34 -18.91
N PHE A 103 -1.05 3.05 -18.99
CA PHE A 103 -0.42 2.04 -18.15
C PHE A 103 1.11 2.00 -18.33
N MET A 104 1.61 2.09 -19.57
CA MET A 104 3.05 2.16 -19.83
C MET A 104 3.69 3.44 -19.29
N LEU A 105 3.06 4.60 -19.46
CA LEU A 105 3.57 5.89 -18.97
C LEU A 105 3.60 5.96 -17.44
N PHE A 106 2.50 5.57 -16.78
CA PHE A 106 2.47 5.44 -15.32
C PHE A 106 3.43 4.36 -14.83
N GLY A 107 3.68 3.33 -15.64
CA GLY A 107 4.67 2.30 -15.37
C GLY A 107 6.09 2.84 -15.31
N ILE A 108 6.52 3.52 -16.37
CA ILE A 108 7.84 4.16 -16.46
C ILE A 108 8.00 5.23 -15.37
N ALA A 109 6.99 6.06 -15.16
CA ALA A 109 7.01 7.07 -14.11
C ALA A 109 7.13 6.43 -12.71
N GLY A 110 6.39 5.34 -12.44
CA GLY A 110 6.47 4.60 -11.19
C GLY A 110 7.84 3.96 -10.95
N ILE A 111 8.42 3.34 -11.97
CA ILE A 111 9.79 2.80 -11.92
C ILE A 111 10.79 3.91 -11.59
N GLY A 112 10.71 5.04 -12.30
CA GLY A 112 11.57 6.20 -12.06
C GLY A 112 11.44 6.71 -10.64
N LEU A 113 10.23 6.97 -10.16
CA LEU A 113 9.99 7.43 -8.78
C LEU A 113 10.51 6.43 -7.75
N GLY A 114 10.35 5.12 -7.99
CA GLY A 114 10.84 4.07 -7.10
C GLY A 114 12.36 4.02 -6.93
N LEU A 115 13.13 4.48 -7.94
CA LEU A 115 14.59 4.55 -7.85
C LEU A 115 15.09 5.76 -7.04
N PHE A 116 14.26 6.81 -6.87
CA PHE A 116 14.67 8.08 -6.27
C PHE A 116 13.92 8.44 -4.98
N SER A 117 12.88 7.70 -4.60
CA SER A 117 12.06 8.01 -3.41
C SER A 117 12.35 7.10 -2.22
N ASN A 118 12.52 7.67 -1.04
CA ASN A 118 12.32 6.94 0.21
C ASN A 118 10.82 6.63 0.36
N TYR A 119 10.46 5.35 0.39
CA TYR A 119 9.06 4.93 0.28
C TYR A 119 8.32 5.08 1.61
N GLU A 120 7.29 5.94 1.65
CA GLU A 120 6.33 6.00 2.75
C GLU A 120 5.20 5.00 2.47
N ALA A 121 4.91 4.11 3.42
CA ALA A 121 3.87 3.11 3.27
C ALA A 121 2.51 3.77 3.02
N PRO A 122 1.67 3.21 2.12
CA PRO A 122 0.47 3.89 1.72
C PRO A 122 -0.59 3.76 2.78
N ARG A 123 -1.23 4.88 3.12
CA ARG A 123 -2.32 4.86 4.10
C ARG A 123 -3.62 4.38 3.43
N PRO A 124 -4.43 3.55 4.09
CA PRO A 124 -5.76 3.21 3.62
C PRO A 124 -6.59 4.48 3.49
N ILE A 125 -7.34 4.61 2.39
CA ILE A 125 -8.30 5.72 2.21
C ILE A 125 -9.47 5.56 3.19
N ILE A 126 -9.84 4.30 3.47
CA ILE A 126 -10.86 3.92 4.44
C ILE A 126 -10.14 3.08 5.50
N GLY A 127 -9.77 3.70 6.61
CA GLY A 127 -9.07 3.05 7.71
C GLY A 127 -8.84 4.00 8.88
N PRO A 128 -8.38 3.49 10.03
CA PRO A 128 -8.05 4.32 11.18
C PRO A 128 -6.99 5.36 10.79
N ILE A 129 -7.12 6.59 11.31
CA ILE A 129 -6.16 7.69 11.12
C ILE A 129 -4.73 7.24 11.54
N ASP A 130 -4.67 6.31 12.49
CA ASP A 130 -3.45 5.76 13.10
C ASP A 130 -2.99 4.45 12.44
N PHE A 131 -3.33 4.23 11.16
CA PHE A 131 -2.85 3.07 10.44
C PHE A 131 -1.32 3.04 10.40
N SER A 132 -0.75 2.06 11.10
CA SER A 132 0.66 1.69 11.04
C SER A 132 0.77 0.32 10.35
N PRO A 133 1.58 0.19 9.28
CA PRO A 133 1.83 -1.08 8.63
C PRO A 133 2.24 -2.17 9.63
N TYR A 134 1.84 -3.41 9.38
CA TYR A 134 2.35 -4.56 10.13
C TYR A 134 3.90 -4.54 10.03
N GLY A 135 4.60 -4.55 11.16
CA GLY A 135 6.06 -4.34 11.22
C GLY A 135 6.53 -2.93 11.64
N GLN A 136 5.70 -1.89 11.50
CA GLN A 136 5.93 -0.56 12.10
C GLN A 136 5.18 -0.35 13.42
N LYS A 137 4.28 -1.27 13.79
CA LYS A 137 3.96 -1.46 15.20
C LYS A 137 5.22 -1.94 15.88
N SER A 138 6.03 -1.01 16.39
CA SER A 138 6.75 -1.33 17.62
C SER A 138 5.66 -1.85 18.54
N VAL A 139 5.72 -3.13 18.87
CA VAL A 139 5.16 -3.58 20.12
C VAL A 139 5.93 -2.75 21.12
N ALA A 140 5.40 -1.58 21.48
CA ALA A 140 5.91 -0.86 22.61
C ALA A 140 5.81 -1.90 23.72
N LEU A 141 6.97 -2.37 24.20
CA LEU A 141 7.08 -3.23 25.36
C LEU A 141 6.46 -2.60 26.63
N ALA A 142 5.72 -1.49 26.50
CA ALA A 142 4.92 -0.86 27.54
C ALA A 142 3.95 -1.86 28.21
N SER A 143 3.40 -2.85 27.51
CA SER A 143 2.57 -3.88 28.16
C SER A 143 3.36 -5.02 28.81
N GLN A 144 4.69 -5.07 28.65
CA GLN A 144 5.57 -6.02 29.34
C GLN A 144 6.28 -5.36 30.54
N ALA A 145 6.33 -4.03 30.60
CA ALA A 145 6.75 -3.28 31.78
C ALA A 145 5.68 -3.30 32.88
N ASP A 146 4.40 -3.22 32.52
CA ASP A 146 3.28 -3.29 33.50
C ASP A 146 3.05 -4.70 34.07
N PHE A 147 3.73 -5.73 33.58
CA PHE A 147 3.66 -7.11 34.13
C PHE A 147 4.86 -7.45 35.03
N MET A 148 5.82 -6.53 35.22
CA MET A 148 6.99 -6.69 36.10
C MET A 148 6.89 -5.86 37.39
N ASP A 149 5.85 -5.04 37.55
CA ASP A 149 5.66 -4.19 38.73
C ASP A 149 4.79 -4.84 39.84
N ASP A 150 4.30 -6.07 39.63
CA ASP A 150 3.67 -6.89 40.68
C ASP A 150 4.72 -7.61 41.56
N SER A 151 5.73 -6.85 42.00
CA SER A 151 6.57 -7.25 43.13
C SER A 151 5.87 -6.82 44.42
N PRO A 152 5.55 -7.73 45.37
CA PRO A 152 4.88 -7.34 46.60
C PRO A 152 5.78 -6.40 47.41
N SER A 153 5.26 -5.21 47.70
CA SER A 153 5.86 -4.22 48.58
C SER A 153 5.90 -4.74 50.01
N SER A 154 7.05 -5.25 50.46
CA SER A 154 7.29 -5.48 51.88
C SER A 154 7.58 -4.14 52.57
N SER A 155 6.55 -3.63 53.22
CA SER A 155 6.59 -2.52 54.16
C SER A 155 7.34 -2.91 55.43
N HIS A 156 8.42 -2.20 55.75
CA HIS A 156 8.77 -1.91 57.16
C HIS A 156 9.50 -0.56 57.25
N GLN A 157 8.77 0.43 57.78
CA GLN A 157 9.32 1.62 58.42
C GLN A 157 10.12 1.20 59.66
N ASN A 158 11.31 1.78 59.87
CA ASN A 158 11.56 2.49 61.11
C ASN A 158 12.72 3.49 60.99
N THR A 159 12.38 4.77 61.02
CA THR A 159 13.28 5.89 61.29
C THR A 159 13.51 6.01 62.79
N ASN A 160 14.76 5.98 63.27
CA ASN A 160 15.23 6.72 64.44
C ASN A 160 16.77 6.81 64.43
N ASN A 161 17.29 8.03 64.19
CA ASN A 161 18.64 8.50 64.51
C ASN A 161 18.68 8.86 66.04
N PRO A 162 19.82 9.12 66.75
CA PRO A 162 21.21 9.37 66.31
C PRO A 162 22.37 8.77 67.19
N ALA A 163 23.62 8.97 66.73
CA ALA A 163 24.90 9.11 67.48
C ALA A 163 25.44 7.99 68.42
N PHE A 164 26.62 7.42 68.10
CA PHE A 164 27.90 7.58 68.87
C PHE A 164 29.08 6.83 68.20
N THR A 165 30.26 7.42 68.38
CA THR A 165 31.63 6.96 68.04
C THR A 165 32.14 5.87 68.99
N ILE A 166 32.99 4.95 68.52
CA ILE A 166 34.23 4.53 69.23
C ILE A 166 35.32 4.31 68.16
#